data_AF-G5BTU0-F1
#
_entry.id   AF-G5BTU0-F1
#
_cell.length_a   1.000
_cell.length_b   1.000
_cell.length_c   1.000
_cell.angle_alpha   90.00
_cell.angle_beta   90.00
_cell.angle_gamma   90.00
#
_symmetry.space_group_name_H-M   'P 1'
#
loop_
_entity.id
_entity.type
_entity.pdbx_description
1 polymer ?
#
loop_
_entity_poly.entity_id
_entity_poly.type
_entity_poly.pdbx_seq_one_letter_code
_entity_poly.pdbx_strand_id
1 'polypeptide(L)'
;MGNSTSRLYSALAKTLNSSTASQHPEYLVSPDPEHLEPIDPKELLEECRAVLHTRPPRFQRDFVDLRAECPSSHPPIRVMQWNILAQVFSMGNSTSRLYSALAKTLNSSTASQHPEYLVSPDPEHLEPIDPKELLEECRAVLHTRPPRFQRDFVDLRAECPSSHPPIRVMQWNILAQGRLDALVLGSEVGPDFLLLLLHSALGRDGLSEKAKTTLYSALLKRSSGKSVLRKCLILEEILAYQPDILCLQEVDHYFDTFQPLLSRLGYQGTFFPKPWSPCLDVEHNNGPDGCALFFLQNRFKLVNSANIRLTAMTLKTNQVAIAQTLECKESGRQFCIAVTHLKARTGWERFRSAQGCDLLQNLQNITQGAKIPLIVCGDFNAEPTEEVYKHFASSSLNLNSAYKLLSADGQSEPPYTTWKIRTSGECRHTLDYIWYSQRALSVRSALDLLTEEQIGPNRLPSFHYPSDHLSLVCDFSFNEEPDELL
;
A
#
# COMPACT_ATOMS: atom_id res chain seq x y z
N MET A 1 8.59 31.08 -54.57
CA MET A 1 8.34 30.22 -55.75
C MET A 1 9.09 28.92 -55.48
N GLY A 2 8.54 27.72 -55.41
CA GLY A 2 7.24 27.18 -55.81
C GLY A 2 7.51 25.76 -56.34
N ASN A 3 6.85 24.77 -55.73
CA ASN A 3 6.52 23.42 -56.22
C ASN A 3 7.66 22.48 -56.66
N SER A 4 7.82 21.32 -56.02
CA SER A 4 6.97 20.11 -56.00
C SER A 4 7.30 19.08 -57.09
N THR A 5 7.61 17.87 -56.60
CA THR A 5 7.02 16.59 -57.02
C THR A 5 7.31 16.00 -58.41
N SER A 6 7.90 14.79 -58.32
CA SER A 6 7.29 13.53 -58.79
C SER A 6 7.50 13.10 -60.25
N ARG A 7 7.93 11.85 -60.44
CA ARG A 7 7.08 10.71 -60.87
C ARG A 7 7.92 9.58 -61.46
N LEU A 8 7.76 8.39 -60.88
CA LEU A 8 7.42 7.17 -61.62
C LEU A 8 6.07 6.74 -61.03
N TYR A 9 4.95 7.19 -61.63
CA TYR A 9 4.11 6.49 -62.62
C TYR A 9 3.58 5.14 -62.06
N SER A 10 2.29 4.79 -62.03
CA SER A 10 1.01 5.32 -62.57
C SER A 10 -0.10 4.39 -62.02
N ALA A 11 -1.14 4.85 -61.32
CA ALA A 11 -2.36 5.54 -61.79
C ALA A 11 -3.33 4.66 -62.60
N LEU A 12 -4.51 4.32 -62.04
CA LEU A 12 -5.77 5.05 -62.31
C LEU A 12 -6.97 4.43 -61.57
N ALA A 13 -7.78 5.33 -61.02
CA ALA A 13 -9.05 5.10 -60.35
C ALA A 13 -10.24 5.16 -61.32
N LYS A 14 -11.34 4.50 -60.96
CA LYS A 14 -12.72 5.05 -60.83
C LYS A 14 -13.75 3.92 -60.95
N THR A 15 -14.57 3.71 -59.91
CA THR A 15 -16.02 3.96 -60.00
C THR A 15 -16.65 3.96 -58.60
N LEU A 16 -17.37 5.04 -58.30
CA LEU A 16 -18.44 5.06 -57.29
C LEU A 16 -19.69 4.45 -57.93
N ASN A 17 -20.33 3.51 -57.25
CA ASN A 17 -21.79 3.49 -57.10
C ASN A 17 -22.24 2.49 -56.02
N SER A 18 -23.40 2.86 -55.46
CA SER A 18 -24.19 2.32 -54.35
C SER A 18 -24.31 0.80 -54.18
N SER A 19 -24.60 0.45 -52.91
CA SER A 19 -25.36 -0.71 -52.41
C SER A 19 -24.76 -2.10 -52.58
N THR A 20 -24.31 -2.72 -51.49
CA THR A 20 -24.97 -3.85 -50.79
C THR A 20 -24.10 -4.32 -49.62
N ALA A 21 -24.75 -4.92 -48.64
CA ALA A 21 -24.28 -5.19 -47.29
C ALA A 21 -23.29 -6.36 -47.14
N SER A 22 -22.77 -6.49 -45.90
CA SER A 22 -22.20 -7.69 -45.24
C SER A 22 -20.68 -7.91 -45.46
N GLN A 23 -19.82 -8.28 -44.50
CA GLN A 23 -19.93 -8.81 -43.13
C GLN A 23 -18.70 -8.37 -42.29
N HIS A 24 -18.93 -7.99 -41.02
CA HIS A 24 -17.93 -7.92 -39.94
C HIS A 24 -17.87 -9.30 -39.23
N PRO A 25 -16.70 -9.77 -38.74
CA PRO A 25 -16.66 -10.92 -37.84
C PRO A 25 -17.11 -10.53 -36.41
N GLU A 26 -18.23 -11.13 -36.01
CA GLU A 26 -18.70 -11.54 -34.68
C GLU A 26 -18.23 -10.76 -33.43
N TYR A 27 -19.09 -9.83 -33.00
CA TYR A 27 -19.27 -9.48 -31.58
C TYR A 27 -20.31 -10.43 -30.96
N LEU A 28 -20.02 -10.96 -29.77
CA LEU A 28 -20.92 -11.77 -28.94
C LEU A 28 -22.24 -11.03 -28.65
N VAL A 29 -23.37 -11.65 -29.00
CA VAL A 29 -24.75 -11.16 -28.84
C VAL A 29 -25.27 -11.43 -27.42
N SER A 30 -25.90 -10.42 -26.81
CA SER A 30 -26.64 -10.52 -25.53
C SER A 30 -27.99 -11.26 -25.73
N PRO A 31 -28.39 -12.21 -24.86
CA PRO A 31 -29.67 -12.91 -25.02
C PRO A 31 -30.87 -12.10 -24.49
N ASP A 32 -31.98 -12.14 -25.25
CA ASP A 32 -33.26 -11.43 -25.06
C ASP A 32 -33.97 -11.71 -23.70
N PRO A 33 -34.75 -10.76 -23.14
CA PRO A 33 -35.22 -10.80 -21.75
C PRO A 33 -36.60 -11.46 -21.48
N GLU A 34 -37.20 -12.24 -22.38
CA GLU A 34 -38.61 -12.67 -22.22
C GLU A 34 -38.89 -14.01 -21.48
N HIS A 35 -37.91 -14.71 -20.89
CA HIS A 35 -38.16 -16.03 -20.24
C HIS A 35 -37.51 -16.23 -18.86
N LEU A 36 -37.95 -15.49 -17.84
CA LEU A 36 -37.67 -15.83 -16.44
C LEU A 36 -38.96 -15.78 -15.61
N GLU A 37 -39.52 -16.95 -15.27
CA GLU A 37 -40.67 -17.03 -14.37
C GLU A 37 -40.24 -16.79 -12.90
N PRO A 38 -41.05 -16.07 -12.10
CA PRO A 38 -40.78 -15.84 -10.68
C PRO A 38 -41.04 -17.09 -9.82
N ILE A 39 -40.08 -17.47 -8.97
CA ILE A 39 -40.18 -18.61 -8.03
C ILE A 39 -41.02 -18.24 -6.79
N ASP A 40 -41.94 -19.12 -6.36
CA ASP A 40 -42.74 -18.95 -5.13
C ASP A 40 -41.85 -19.06 -3.87
N PRO A 41 -41.81 -18.03 -3.00
CA PRO A 41 -41.03 -18.05 -1.76
C PRO A 41 -41.32 -19.23 -0.82
N LYS A 42 -42.54 -19.79 -0.83
CA LYS A 42 -42.88 -20.94 0.02
C LYS A 42 -42.24 -22.23 -0.48
N GLU A 43 -42.24 -22.43 -1.80
CA GLU A 43 -41.65 -23.59 -2.47
C GLU A 43 -40.13 -23.60 -2.26
N LEU A 44 -39.48 -22.44 -2.40
CA LEU A 44 -38.05 -22.27 -2.11
C LEU A 44 -37.70 -22.62 -0.66
N LEU A 45 -38.60 -22.30 0.29
CA LEU A 45 -38.37 -22.55 1.71
C LEU A 45 -38.48 -24.05 2.05
N GLU A 46 -39.41 -24.75 1.41
CA GLU A 46 -39.57 -26.21 1.53
C GLU A 46 -38.38 -26.96 0.93
N GLU A 47 -37.92 -26.53 -0.23
CA GLU A 47 -36.75 -27.10 -0.90
C GLU A 47 -35.48 -26.90 -0.06
N CYS A 48 -35.29 -25.71 0.53
CA CYS A 48 -34.21 -25.46 1.48
C CYS A 48 -34.30 -26.37 2.71
N ARG A 49 -35.50 -26.61 3.26
CA ARG A 49 -35.67 -27.51 4.42
C ARG A 49 -35.32 -28.95 4.06
N ALA A 50 -35.73 -29.43 2.89
CA ALA A 50 -35.42 -30.77 2.42
C ALA A 50 -33.90 -30.98 2.25
N VAL A 51 -33.19 -30.01 1.66
CA VAL A 51 -31.73 -30.05 1.47
C VAL A 51 -30.95 -29.99 2.79
N LEU A 52 -31.49 -29.29 3.79
CA LEU A 52 -30.84 -29.14 5.09
C LEU A 52 -31.14 -30.29 6.05
N HIS A 53 -32.18 -31.09 5.83
CA HIS A 53 -32.61 -32.17 6.73
C HIS A 53 -31.58 -33.32 6.84
N THR A 54 -30.75 -33.54 5.82
CA THR A 54 -29.72 -34.59 5.81
C THR A 54 -28.36 -34.13 6.34
N ARG A 55 -28.23 -32.84 6.70
CA ARG A 55 -26.97 -32.28 7.18
C ARG A 55 -26.80 -32.45 8.69
N PRO A 56 -25.56 -32.43 9.21
CA PRO A 56 -25.32 -32.45 10.64
C PRO A 56 -26.09 -31.33 11.35
N PRO A 57 -26.58 -31.55 12.59
CA PRO A 57 -27.29 -30.53 13.34
C PRO A 57 -26.44 -29.28 13.46
N ARG A 58 -27.08 -28.11 13.28
CA ARG A 58 -26.40 -26.82 13.38
C ARG A 58 -25.78 -26.68 14.76
N PHE A 59 -24.61 -26.05 14.84
CA PHE A 59 -24.02 -25.64 16.10
C PHE A 59 -25.01 -24.73 16.84
N GLN A 60 -25.53 -25.22 17.96
CA GLN A 60 -26.39 -24.45 18.82
C GLN A 60 -25.50 -23.49 19.63
N ARG A 61 -25.76 -22.19 19.47
CA ARG A 61 -25.08 -21.14 20.23
C ARG A 61 -26.13 -20.39 21.04
N ASP A 62 -25.99 -20.44 22.34
CA ASP A 62 -26.84 -19.68 23.24
C ASP A 62 -26.36 -18.23 23.32
N PHE A 63 -27.31 -17.30 23.44
CA PHE A 63 -26.97 -15.92 23.74
C PHE A 63 -26.43 -15.83 25.16
N VAL A 64 -25.28 -15.18 25.32
CA VAL A 64 -24.77 -14.79 26.63
C VAL A 64 -25.46 -13.48 26.99
N ASP A 65 -26.33 -13.50 28.01
CA ASP A 65 -26.93 -12.26 28.54
C ASP A 65 -25.87 -11.53 29.36
N LEU A 66 -25.50 -10.32 28.92
CA LEU A 66 -24.48 -9.49 29.56
C LEU A 66 -25.06 -8.50 30.57
N ARG A 67 -26.37 -8.54 30.84
CA ARG A 67 -27.03 -7.59 31.74
C ARG A 67 -26.90 -8.05 33.20
N ALA A 68 -25.94 -7.46 33.91
CA ALA A 68 -26.08 -7.27 35.35
C ALA A 68 -26.90 -5.98 35.56
N GLU A 69 -28.19 -6.14 35.87
CA GLU A 69 -29.06 -5.09 36.42
C GLU A 69 -29.30 -3.84 35.53
N CYS A 70 -30.08 -3.99 34.47
CA CYS A 70 -30.80 -2.83 33.91
C CYS A 70 -32.14 -3.24 33.31
N PRO A 71 -33.29 -2.91 33.94
CA PRO A 71 -34.60 -3.22 33.41
C PRO A 71 -35.00 -2.17 32.37
N SER A 72 -34.47 -2.27 31.15
CA SER A 72 -34.98 -1.46 30.03
C SER A 72 -36.30 -2.05 29.52
N SER A 73 -37.34 -1.23 29.40
CA SER A 73 -38.68 -1.61 28.90
C SER A 73 -38.76 -1.85 27.38
N HIS A 74 -37.65 -1.66 26.66
CA HIS A 74 -37.60 -1.82 25.21
C HIS A 74 -37.12 -3.22 24.80
N PRO A 75 -37.74 -3.84 23.78
CA PRO A 75 -37.29 -5.14 23.27
C PRO A 75 -35.86 -5.01 22.69
N PRO A 76 -34.98 -5.99 22.94
CA PRO A 76 -33.60 -5.93 22.47
C PRO A 76 -33.54 -5.98 20.94
N ILE A 77 -32.66 -5.16 20.36
CA ILE A 77 -32.35 -5.19 18.92
C ILE A 77 -31.33 -6.31 18.70
N ARG A 78 -31.72 -7.32 17.92
CA ARG A 78 -30.82 -8.40 17.52
C ARG A 78 -30.15 -8.05 16.20
N VAL A 79 -28.84 -7.90 16.22
CA VAL A 79 -28.01 -7.72 15.03
C VAL A 79 -27.30 -9.03 14.72
N MET A 80 -27.45 -9.51 13.48
CA MET A 80 -26.71 -10.66 12.96
C MET A 80 -25.80 -10.16 11.85
N GLN A 81 -24.49 -10.40 12.00
CA GLN A 81 -23.52 -10.19 10.93
C GLN A 81 -23.06 -11.56 10.44
N TRP A 82 -23.11 -11.77 9.13
CA TRP A 82 -22.68 -13.00 8.49
C TRP A 82 -21.95 -12.66 7.19
N ASN A 83 -20.85 -13.37 6.90
CA ASN A 83 -20.17 -13.28 5.62
C ASN A 83 -20.76 -14.31 4.66
N ILE A 84 -21.40 -13.86 3.58
CA ILE A 84 -21.81 -14.77 2.50
C ILE A 84 -20.57 -15.02 1.62
N LEU A 85 -20.09 -16.26 1.61
CA LEU A 85 -19.08 -16.67 0.63
C LEU A 85 -19.70 -16.61 -0.77
N ALA A 86 -19.13 -15.82 -1.66
CA ALA A 86 -19.50 -15.85 -3.08
C ALA A 86 -19.15 -17.24 -3.63
N GLN A 87 -20.17 -18.01 -4.03
CA GLN A 87 -19.97 -19.25 -4.78
C GLN A 87 -19.47 -18.89 -6.19
N VAL A 88 -18.16 -18.73 -6.34
CA VAL A 88 -17.52 -18.79 -7.65
C VAL A 88 -16.76 -20.11 -7.73
N PHE A 89 -17.52 -21.21 -7.65
CA PHE A 89 -17.25 -22.53 -8.24
C PHE A 89 -18.47 -23.42 -8.01
N SER A 90 -19.43 -23.34 -8.94
CA SER A 90 -20.23 -24.49 -9.36
C SER A 90 -20.63 -24.25 -10.81
N MET A 91 -20.38 -25.23 -11.67
CA MET A 91 -20.75 -25.18 -13.07
C MET A 91 -22.26 -24.99 -13.23
N GLY A 92 -22.70 -24.08 -14.10
CA GLY A 92 -24.10 -23.90 -14.49
C GLY A 92 -24.43 -22.52 -15.06
N ASN A 93 -24.91 -22.47 -16.31
CA ASN A 93 -25.12 -21.30 -17.17
C ASN A 93 -26.22 -20.29 -16.73
N SER A 94 -26.17 -19.65 -15.56
CA SER A 94 -27.29 -18.73 -15.19
C SER A 94 -26.98 -17.44 -14.42
N THR A 95 -25.72 -17.06 -14.16
CA THR A 95 -25.41 -15.86 -13.34
C THR A 95 -24.90 -14.62 -14.11
N SER A 96 -24.97 -14.59 -15.45
CA SER A 96 -24.33 -13.54 -16.26
C SER A 96 -25.11 -12.22 -16.44
N ARG A 97 -26.35 -12.08 -15.94
CA ARG A 97 -27.19 -10.89 -16.23
C ARG A 97 -27.02 -9.70 -15.27
N LEU A 98 -26.48 -9.89 -14.07
CA LEU A 98 -26.40 -8.81 -13.05
C LEU A 98 -25.25 -7.79 -13.27
N TYR A 99 -24.18 -8.17 -13.98
CA TYR A 99 -22.98 -7.33 -14.07
C TYR A 99 -22.99 -6.28 -15.18
N SER A 100 -23.79 -6.46 -16.26
CA SER A 100 -23.72 -5.58 -17.43
C SER A 100 -24.42 -4.22 -17.27
N ALA A 101 -25.36 -4.10 -16.33
CA ALA A 101 -26.18 -2.90 -16.18
C ALA A 101 -25.50 -1.76 -15.39
N LEU A 102 -24.48 -2.04 -14.57
CA LEU A 102 -23.84 -1.04 -13.69
C LEU A 102 -22.60 -0.37 -14.30
N ALA A 103 -21.99 -0.96 -15.33
CA ALA A 103 -20.70 -0.51 -15.86
C ALA A 103 -20.78 0.70 -16.82
N LYS A 104 -21.97 1.13 -17.26
CA LYS A 104 -22.12 2.18 -18.29
C LYS A 104 -22.18 3.62 -17.80
N THR A 105 -22.12 3.88 -16.49
CA THR A 105 -22.42 5.23 -15.94
C THR A 105 -21.19 6.04 -15.51
N LEU A 106 -19.95 5.58 -15.71
CA LEU A 106 -18.78 6.19 -15.05
C LEU A 106 -17.67 6.77 -15.94
N ASN A 107 -17.84 6.87 -17.26
CA ASN A 107 -16.80 7.42 -18.13
C ASN A 107 -17.20 8.73 -18.81
N SER A 108 -16.98 9.86 -18.12
CA SER A 108 -16.69 11.13 -18.78
C SER A 108 -15.88 12.05 -17.86
N SER A 109 -14.57 12.19 -18.11
CA SER A 109 -13.89 13.49 -18.08
C SER A 109 -12.44 13.35 -18.57
N THR A 110 -12.12 14.23 -19.51
CA THR A 110 -10.86 14.39 -20.23
C THR A 110 -9.80 15.09 -19.40
N ALA A 111 -8.55 14.60 -19.43
CA ALA A 111 -7.37 15.31 -18.93
C ALA A 111 -6.31 15.47 -20.04
N SER A 112 -5.72 16.66 -20.08
CA SER A 112 -4.89 17.24 -21.14
C SER A 112 -3.42 16.83 -21.12
N GLN A 113 -2.80 16.94 -22.30
CA GLN A 113 -1.45 16.51 -22.71
C GLN A 113 -0.29 17.32 -22.08
N HIS A 114 0.81 16.65 -21.73
CA HIS A 114 2.18 17.20 -21.68
C HIS A 114 3.24 16.07 -21.84
N PRO A 115 4.47 16.40 -22.29
CA PRO A 115 5.19 15.61 -23.30
C PRO A 115 6.18 14.54 -22.78
N GLU A 116 6.20 13.43 -23.52
CA GLU A 116 7.32 12.55 -23.90
C GLU A 116 8.52 12.44 -22.95
N TYR A 117 8.42 11.54 -21.94
CA TYR A 117 9.46 10.57 -21.53
C TYR A 117 8.82 9.45 -20.69
N LEU A 118 7.66 8.97 -21.12
CA LEU A 118 7.02 7.76 -20.58
C LEU A 118 7.11 6.72 -21.68
N VAL A 119 8.14 5.87 -21.64
CA VAL A 119 7.98 4.53 -22.21
C VAL A 119 7.08 3.81 -21.22
N SER A 120 5.77 3.92 -21.42
CA SER A 120 4.83 2.96 -20.88
C SER A 120 5.26 1.58 -21.39
N PRO A 121 5.58 0.60 -20.52
CA PRO A 121 5.74 -0.76 -20.99
C PRO A 121 4.44 -1.16 -21.71
N ASP A 122 4.59 -1.80 -22.86
CA ASP A 122 3.48 -2.24 -23.70
C ASP A 122 2.51 -3.07 -22.83
N PRO A 123 1.23 -2.67 -22.69
CA PRO A 123 0.27 -3.37 -21.82
C PRO A 123 0.01 -4.82 -22.25
N GLU A 124 0.49 -5.24 -23.44
CA GLU A 124 0.37 -6.62 -23.94
C GLU A 124 1.36 -7.62 -23.30
N HIS A 125 2.30 -7.19 -22.45
CA HIS A 125 3.31 -8.07 -21.86
C HIS A 125 3.37 -8.12 -20.32
N LEU A 126 2.41 -7.52 -19.62
CA LEU A 126 2.18 -7.78 -18.20
C LEU A 126 0.98 -8.72 -18.08
N GLU A 127 1.23 -10.02 -17.87
CA GLU A 127 0.14 -10.93 -17.53
C GLU A 127 -0.50 -10.44 -16.22
N PRO A 128 -1.81 -10.10 -16.21
CA PRO A 128 -2.48 -9.69 -14.99
C PRO A 128 -2.49 -10.89 -14.04
N ILE A 129 -1.76 -10.78 -12.94
CA ILE A 129 -1.78 -11.77 -11.85
C ILE A 129 -3.23 -11.88 -11.36
N ASP A 130 -3.82 -13.06 -11.46
CA ASP A 130 -5.17 -13.30 -10.94
C ASP A 130 -5.15 -13.05 -9.41
N PRO A 131 -5.94 -12.09 -8.89
CA PRO A 131 -6.02 -11.84 -7.46
C PRO A 131 -6.34 -13.08 -6.63
N LYS A 132 -7.07 -14.07 -7.19
CA LYS A 132 -7.33 -15.36 -6.53
C LYS A 132 -6.08 -16.22 -6.42
N GLU A 133 -5.28 -16.27 -7.48
CA GLU A 133 -4.01 -17.01 -7.51
C GLU A 133 -3.03 -16.40 -6.50
N LEU A 134 -2.92 -15.06 -6.45
CA LEU A 134 -2.11 -14.36 -5.45
C LEU A 134 -2.58 -14.62 -4.01
N LEU A 135 -3.91 -14.64 -3.78
CA LEU A 135 -4.48 -14.92 -2.46
C LEU A 135 -4.28 -16.38 -2.03
N GLU A 136 -4.35 -17.33 -2.96
CA GLU A 136 -4.14 -18.75 -2.71
C GLU A 136 -2.65 -19.04 -2.48
N GLU A 137 -1.76 -18.41 -3.25
CA GLU A 137 -0.31 -18.44 -3.06
C GLU A 137 0.07 -17.80 -1.71
N CYS A 138 -0.47 -16.62 -1.39
CA CYS A 138 -0.30 -16.03 -0.05
C CYS A 138 -0.80 -16.98 1.04
N ARG A 139 -1.98 -17.61 0.89
CA ARG A 139 -2.52 -18.53 1.90
C ARG A 139 -1.62 -19.76 2.10
N ALA A 140 -1.11 -20.35 1.02
CA ALA A 140 -0.19 -21.48 1.08
C ALA A 140 1.15 -21.09 1.73
N VAL A 141 1.68 -19.92 1.38
CA VAL A 141 2.95 -19.39 1.91
C VAL A 141 2.84 -19.01 3.39
N LEU A 142 1.69 -18.50 3.84
CA LEU A 142 1.47 -18.05 5.22
C LEU A 142 1.05 -19.20 6.16
N HIS A 143 0.80 -20.42 5.69
CA HIS A 143 0.26 -21.51 6.53
C HIS A 143 1.28 -22.06 7.55
N THR A 144 2.57 -22.01 7.25
CA THR A 144 3.64 -22.61 8.08
C THR A 144 4.57 -21.57 8.69
N ARG A 145 4.26 -20.28 8.56
CA ARG A 145 5.15 -19.23 9.06
C ARG A 145 4.96 -19.00 10.56
N PRO A 146 6.01 -18.52 11.24
CA PRO A 146 5.87 -17.97 12.57
C PRO A 146 5.03 -16.67 12.57
N PRO A 147 4.37 -16.34 13.68
CA PRO A 147 3.46 -15.20 13.77
C PRO A 147 4.18 -13.87 13.53
N ARG A 148 3.47 -12.90 12.93
CA ARG A 148 3.94 -11.51 12.80
C ARG A 148 4.36 -10.97 14.17
N PHE A 149 5.35 -10.07 14.18
CA PHE A 149 5.66 -9.33 15.40
C PHE A 149 4.42 -8.58 15.92
N GLN A 150 4.14 -8.78 17.20
CA GLN A 150 3.12 -8.01 17.89
C GLN A 150 3.77 -6.75 18.45
N ARG A 151 3.19 -5.60 18.12
CA ARG A 151 3.60 -4.27 18.57
C ARG A 151 2.36 -3.55 19.01
N ASP A 152 2.49 -2.78 20.09
CA ASP A 152 1.37 -2.14 20.77
C ASP A 152 1.46 -0.62 20.65
N PHE A 153 0.29 0.02 20.62
CA PHE A 153 0.22 1.47 20.65
C PHE A 153 0.45 1.96 22.08
N VAL A 154 1.48 2.80 22.24
CA VAL A 154 1.70 3.55 23.47
C VAL A 154 0.77 4.76 23.46
N ASP A 155 -0.10 4.88 24.47
CA ASP A 155 -0.95 6.05 24.66
C ASP A 155 -0.10 7.22 25.15
N LEU A 156 -0.07 8.30 24.39
CA LEU A 156 0.72 9.50 24.63
C LEU A 156 -0.14 10.67 25.12
N ARG A 157 -1.42 10.43 25.41
CA ARG A 157 -2.33 11.47 25.91
C ARG A 157 -1.91 11.97 27.29
N ALA A 158 -1.77 13.28 27.40
CA ALA A 158 -2.27 14.00 28.56
C ALA A 158 -3.72 14.40 28.23
N GLU A 159 -4.69 13.87 28.98
CA GLU A 159 -6.12 14.19 29.00
C GLU A 159 -6.62 15.24 27.97
N CYS A 160 -7.16 14.79 26.84
CA CYS A 160 -7.96 15.68 25.99
C CYS A 160 -8.98 14.85 25.18
N PRO A 161 -10.28 14.91 25.49
CA PRO A 161 -11.31 14.21 24.74
C PRO A 161 -11.57 14.95 23.42
N SER A 162 -10.99 14.49 22.30
CA SER A 162 -11.43 15.00 21.00
C SER A 162 -12.76 14.36 20.62
N SER A 163 -13.68 15.17 20.12
CA SER A 163 -14.98 14.73 19.57
C SER A 163 -14.85 13.89 18.30
N HIS A 164 -13.71 13.97 17.60
CA HIS A 164 -13.45 13.28 16.34
C HIS A 164 -12.48 12.10 16.50
N PRO A 165 -12.64 11.02 15.70
CA PRO A 165 -11.69 9.92 15.67
C PRO A 165 -10.31 10.41 15.19
N PRO A 166 -9.21 9.87 15.74
CA PRO A 166 -7.87 10.26 15.33
C PRO A 166 -7.61 9.92 13.85
N ILE A 167 -6.62 10.60 13.29
CA ILE A 167 -6.06 10.36 11.96
C ILE A 167 -4.83 9.47 12.13
N ARG A 168 -4.96 8.20 11.77
CA ARG A 168 -3.85 7.24 11.82
C ARG A 168 -2.96 7.38 10.59
N VAL A 169 -1.69 7.72 10.81
CA VAL A 169 -0.69 7.86 9.75
C VAL A 169 0.36 6.77 9.91
N MET A 170 0.58 6.01 8.84
CA MET A 170 1.68 5.04 8.74
C MET A 170 2.73 5.52 7.75
N GLN A 171 3.99 5.56 8.17
CA GLN A 171 5.15 5.77 7.33
C GLN A 171 5.97 4.48 7.27
N TRP A 172 6.41 4.10 6.06
CA TRP A 172 7.23 2.90 5.92
C TRP A 172 8.11 2.90 4.67
N ASN A 173 9.41 2.69 4.84
CA ASN A 173 10.28 2.24 3.76
C ASN A 173 10.11 0.71 3.60
N ILE A 174 9.54 0.28 2.47
CA ILE A 174 9.17 -1.12 2.26
C ILE A 174 10.27 -1.97 1.61
N LEU A 175 11.46 -1.40 1.40
CA LEU A 175 12.61 -1.99 0.71
C LEU A 175 12.26 -2.47 -0.71
N ALA A 176 12.75 -1.77 -1.72
CA ALA A 176 12.52 -2.15 -3.12
C ALA A 176 13.07 -3.56 -3.38
N GLN A 177 12.37 -4.35 -4.20
CA GLN A 177 12.77 -5.72 -4.50
C GLN A 177 14.17 -5.78 -5.11
N GLY A 178 14.51 -4.81 -5.97
CA GLY A 178 15.84 -4.67 -6.55
C GLY A 178 16.97 -4.35 -5.56
N ARG A 179 16.66 -4.09 -4.29
CA ARG A 179 17.66 -3.74 -3.26
C ARG A 179 17.94 -4.86 -2.26
N LEU A 180 17.27 -6.01 -2.37
CA LEU A 180 17.48 -7.14 -1.45
C LEU A 180 18.89 -7.74 -1.51
N ASP A 181 19.53 -7.76 -2.69
CA ASP A 181 20.82 -8.43 -2.89
C ASP A 181 21.98 -7.80 -2.10
N ALA A 182 21.80 -6.58 -1.59
CA ALA A 182 22.80 -5.87 -0.78
C ALA A 182 22.80 -6.29 0.71
N LEU A 183 21.91 -7.19 1.14
CA LEU A 183 21.74 -7.61 2.53
C LEU A 183 22.29 -9.03 2.74
N VAL A 184 22.98 -9.24 3.87
CA VAL A 184 23.45 -10.57 4.27
C VAL A 184 22.31 -11.23 5.03
N LEU A 185 21.55 -12.10 4.35
CA LEU A 185 20.56 -12.94 5.03
C LEU A 185 21.32 -13.97 5.88
N GLY A 186 21.07 -14.00 7.19
CA GLY A 186 21.80 -14.83 8.15
C GLY A 186 21.88 -16.32 7.77
N SER A 187 23.01 -16.95 8.10
CA SER A 187 23.43 -18.30 7.69
C SER A 187 22.62 -19.48 8.25
N GLU A 188 21.42 -19.27 8.78
CA GLU A 188 20.41 -20.34 8.94
C GLU A 188 19.67 -20.64 7.63
N VAL A 189 19.99 -19.91 6.56
CA VAL A 189 19.62 -20.25 5.18
C VAL A 189 20.53 -21.37 4.67
N GLY A 190 20.50 -22.52 5.34
CA GLY A 190 21.01 -23.77 4.80
C GLY A 190 19.98 -24.40 3.85
N PRO A 191 20.41 -25.12 2.80
CA PRO A 191 19.53 -25.96 1.97
C PRO A 191 18.62 -26.89 2.80
N ASP A 192 19.04 -27.20 4.02
CA ASP A 192 18.43 -28.16 4.93
C ASP A 192 17.09 -27.69 5.54
N PHE A 193 16.84 -26.37 5.66
CA PHE A 193 15.55 -25.88 6.19
C PHE A 193 14.46 -25.78 5.10
N LEU A 194 14.87 -25.53 3.85
CA LEU A 194 14.02 -25.69 2.67
C LEU A 194 13.64 -27.17 2.47
N LEU A 195 14.52 -28.09 2.84
CA LEU A 195 14.27 -29.53 2.87
C LEU A 195 13.17 -29.93 3.87
N LEU A 196 13.03 -29.19 4.97
CA LEU A 196 12.02 -29.42 6.02
C LEU A 196 10.62 -28.94 5.60
N LEU A 197 10.54 -27.80 4.91
CA LEU A 197 9.30 -27.32 4.28
C LEU A 197 8.87 -28.21 3.09
N LEU A 198 9.82 -28.73 2.30
CA LEU A 198 9.51 -29.67 1.22
C LEU A 198 9.15 -31.08 1.70
N HIS A 199 9.71 -31.58 2.80
CA HIS A 199 9.34 -32.90 3.36
C HIS A 199 7.91 -32.94 3.90
N SER A 200 7.37 -31.79 4.34
CA SER A 200 5.98 -31.67 4.79
C SER A 200 5.00 -31.53 3.63
N ALA A 201 5.41 -30.88 2.52
CA ALA A 201 4.58 -30.66 1.35
C ALA A 201 4.55 -31.84 0.35
N LEU A 202 5.62 -32.64 0.27
CA LEU A 202 5.69 -33.85 -0.53
C LEU A 202 5.43 -35.09 0.34
N GLY A 203 4.19 -35.24 0.77
CA GLY A 203 3.73 -36.49 1.36
C GLY A 203 3.86 -37.64 0.36
N ARG A 204 4.77 -38.58 0.66
CA ARG A 204 4.93 -39.97 0.18
C ARG A 204 4.74 -40.27 -1.33
N ASP A 205 5.83 -40.85 -1.86
CA ASP A 205 5.96 -41.72 -3.04
C ASP A 205 6.26 -41.10 -4.42
N GLY A 206 7.39 -41.53 -5.02
CA GLY A 206 7.48 -41.77 -6.47
C GLY A 206 8.53 -41.05 -7.32
N LEU A 207 9.21 -39.99 -6.86
CA LEU A 207 10.10 -39.20 -7.75
C LEU A 207 11.58 -39.61 -7.65
N SER A 208 12.22 -39.88 -8.79
CA SER A 208 13.65 -40.21 -8.89
C SER A 208 14.55 -39.02 -8.56
N GLU A 209 15.77 -39.28 -8.08
CA GLU A 209 16.71 -38.24 -7.65
C GLU A 209 17.05 -37.21 -8.73
N LYS A 210 17.09 -37.65 -9.99
CA LYS A 210 17.31 -36.78 -11.16
C LYS A 210 16.10 -35.86 -11.44
N ALA A 211 14.88 -36.32 -11.14
CA ALA A 211 13.67 -35.51 -11.21
C ALA A 211 13.62 -34.47 -10.07
N LYS A 212 14.09 -34.82 -8.87
CA LYS A 212 14.23 -33.89 -7.75
C LYS A 212 15.23 -32.77 -8.04
N THR A 213 16.37 -33.07 -8.65
CA THR A 213 17.36 -32.05 -9.06
C THR A 213 16.84 -31.15 -10.19
N THR A 214 16.04 -31.72 -11.11
CA THR A 214 15.42 -30.94 -12.19
C THR A 214 14.32 -30.02 -11.65
N LEU A 215 13.48 -30.50 -10.72
CA LEU A 215 12.43 -29.72 -10.05
C LEU A 215 13.03 -28.64 -9.12
N TYR A 216 14.11 -28.98 -8.40
CA TYR A 216 14.94 -28.05 -7.63
C TYR A 216 15.47 -26.91 -8.52
N SER A 217 16.01 -27.23 -9.70
CA SER A 217 16.46 -26.22 -10.66
C SER A 217 15.33 -25.40 -11.28
N ALA A 218 14.12 -25.96 -11.39
CA ALA A 218 12.95 -25.27 -11.93
C ALA A 218 12.28 -24.32 -10.91
N LEU A 219 12.27 -24.69 -9.63
CA LEU A 219 11.71 -23.89 -8.54
C LEU A 219 12.66 -22.74 -8.12
N LEU A 220 13.98 -22.98 -8.13
CA LEU A 220 14.97 -21.92 -7.92
C LEU A 220 15.09 -20.97 -9.13
N LYS A 221 14.82 -21.44 -10.36
CA LYS A 221 14.78 -20.58 -11.56
C LYS A 221 13.51 -19.73 -11.65
N ARG A 222 12.48 -19.98 -10.83
CA ARG A 222 11.31 -19.09 -10.70
C ARG A 222 11.49 -18.21 -9.47
N SER A 223 12.09 -17.03 -9.64
CA SER A 223 12.23 -15.92 -8.66
C SER A 223 10.90 -15.41 -8.04
N SER A 224 9.79 -16.14 -8.12
CA SER A 224 8.45 -15.70 -7.71
C SER A 224 8.19 -15.81 -6.20
N GLY A 225 8.67 -16.87 -5.53
CA GLY A 225 8.25 -17.17 -4.15
C GLY A 225 8.69 -16.16 -3.07
N LYS A 226 9.89 -15.58 -3.19
CA LYS A 226 10.40 -14.58 -2.23
C LYS A 226 9.69 -13.23 -2.37
N SER A 227 9.38 -12.83 -3.60
CA SER A 227 8.66 -11.58 -3.90
C SER A 227 7.22 -11.64 -3.40
N VAL A 228 6.53 -12.76 -3.64
CA VAL A 228 5.16 -12.98 -3.16
C VAL A 228 5.09 -12.94 -1.64
N LEU A 229 5.97 -13.66 -0.93
CA LEU A 229 6.01 -13.66 0.54
C LEU A 229 6.14 -12.25 1.11
N ARG A 230 7.10 -11.45 0.62
CA ARG A 230 7.28 -10.06 1.07
C ARG A 230 6.04 -9.21 0.84
N LYS A 231 5.43 -9.30 -0.35
CA LYS A 231 4.20 -8.55 -0.67
C LYS A 231 3.06 -8.90 0.29
N CYS A 232 2.86 -10.19 0.59
CA CYS A 232 1.84 -10.62 1.56
C CYS A 232 2.11 -10.05 2.96
N LEU A 233 3.37 -10.07 3.43
CA LEU A 233 3.76 -9.52 4.73
C LEU A 233 3.58 -7.99 4.80
N ILE A 234 3.88 -7.26 3.72
CA ILE A 234 3.66 -5.80 3.65
C ILE A 234 2.16 -5.49 3.77
N LEU A 235 1.32 -6.22 3.03
CA LEU A 235 -0.13 -6.05 3.09
C LEU A 235 -0.69 -6.40 4.46
N GLU A 236 -0.19 -7.47 5.09
CA GLU A 236 -0.59 -7.84 6.43
C GLU A 236 -0.25 -6.76 7.46
N GLU A 237 0.94 -6.16 7.38
CA GLU A 237 1.34 -5.06 8.25
C GLU A 237 0.39 -3.86 8.11
N ILE A 238 0.01 -3.50 6.87
CA ILE A 238 -0.94 -2.42 6.59
C ILE A 238 -2.33 -2.77 7.16
N LEU A 239 -2.80 -4.00 6.95
CA LEU A 239 -4.11 -4.46 7.43
C LEU A 239 -4.18 -4.59 8.96
N ALA A 240 -3.07 -4.90 9.61
CA ALA A 240 -2.98 -5.02 11.06
C ALA A 240 -3.18 -3.66 11.75
N TYR A 241 -2.63 -2.59 11.16
CA TYR A 241 -2.69 -1.26 11.77
C TYR A 241 -3.78 -0.35 11.19
N GLN A 242 -4.34 -0.68 10.03
CA GLN A 242 -5.47 0.02 9.40
C GLN A 242 -5.24 1.55 9.34
N PRO A 243 -4.16 2.03 8.68
CA PRO A 243 -3.87 3.45 8.64
C PRO A 243 -4.92 4.21 7.82
N ASP A 244 -5.25 5.42 8.24
CA ASP A 244 -6.08 6.33 7.43
C ASP A 244 -5.28 6.92 6.26
N ILE A 245 -3.97 7.08 6.46
CA ILE A 245 -3.01 7.63 5.52
C ILE A 245 -1.73 6.79 5.55
N LEU A 246 -1.22 6.42 4.37
CA LEU A 246 -0.04 5.57 4.22
C LEU A 246 1.00 6.24 3.32
N CYS A 247 2.18 6.47 3.87
CA CYS A 247 3.33 7.12 3.23
C CYS A 247 4.46 6.10 3.02
N LEU A 248 4.62 5.62 1.78
CA LEU A 248 5.60 4.58 1.45
C LEU A 248 6.82 5.13 0.72
N GLN A 249 7.98 4.55 0.98
CA GLN A 249 9.22 4.76 0.22
C GLN A 249 9.70 3.43 -0.38
N GLU A 250 10.51 3.53 -1.43
CA GLU A 250 11.05 2.36 -2.17
C GLU A 250 9.95 1.47 -2.79
N VAL A 251 8.87 2.08 -3.28
CA VAL A 251 7.80 1.34 -3.95
C VAL A 251 8.16 1.12 -5.41
N ASP A 252 8.43 -0.13 -5.78
CA ASP A 252 8.71 -0.58 -7.15
C ASP A 252 7.60 -1.49 -7.74
N HIS A 253 6.59 -1.84 -6.94
CA HIS A 253 5.42 -2.63 -7.33
C HIS A 253 4.09 -1.86 -7.13
N TYR A 254 4.07 -0.57 -7.50
CA TYR A 254 2.91 0.29 -7.29
C TYR A 254 1.71 -0.13 -8.15
N PHE A 255 1.88 -0.21 -9.48
CA PHE A 255 0.76 -0.42 -10.42
C PHE A 255 0.27 -1.86 -10.48
N ASP A 256 1.16 -2.84 -10.29
CA ASP A 256 0.84 -4.27 -10.37
C ASP A 256 0.31 -4.83 -9.04
N THR A 257 0.72 -4.27 -7.90
CA THR A 257 0.36 -4.80 -6.57
C THR A 257 -0.37 -3.77 -5.70
N PHE A 258 0.30 -2.69 -5.28
CA PHE A 258 -0.21 -1.86 -4.18
C PHE A 258 -1.45 -1.04 -4.56
N GLN A 259 -1.47 -0.42 -5.74
CA GLN A 259 -2.60 0.37 -6.21
C GLN A 259 -3.90 -0.45 -6.37
N PRO A 260 -3.92 -1.57 -7.12
CA PRO A 260 -5.16 -2.33 -7.29
C PRO A 260 -5.65 -2.98 -5.98
N LEU A 261 -4.75 -3.39 -5.08
CA LEU A 261 -5.15 -4.00 -3.80
C LEU A 261 -5.65 -2.97 -2.79
N LEU A 262 -4.92 -1.87 -2.59
CA LEU A 262 -5.32 -0.84 -1.62
C LEU A 262 -6.56 -0.06 -2.09
N SER A 263 -6.77 0.13 -3.40
CA SER A 263 -8.00 0.74 -3.90
C SER A 263 -9.26 -0.06 -3.57
N ARG A 264 -9.18 -1.40 -3.59
CA ARG A 264 -10.27 -2.28 -3.15
C ARG A 264 -10.55 -2.19 -1.66
N LEU A 265 -9.57 -1.74 -0.86
CA LEU A 265 -9.71 -1.45 0.57
C LEU A 265 -10.16 -0.01 0.83
N GLY A 266 -10.45 0.78 -0.21
CA GLY A 266 -10.96 2.15 -0.10
C GLY A 266 -9.89 3.24 -0.13
N TYR A 267 -8.63 2.89 -0.40
CA TYR A 267 -7.56 3.88 -0.51
C TYR A 267 -7.48 4.50 -1.91
N GLN A 268 -7.41 5.83 -1.96
CA GLN A 268 -6.94 6.54 -3.13
C GLN A 268 -5.42 6.73 -3.01
N GLY A 269 -4.67 6.47 -4.08
CA GLY A 269 -3.21 6.52 -4.09
C GLY A 269 -2.61 7.44 -5.14
N THR A 270 -1.39 7.91 -4.90
CA THR A 270 -0.54 8.61 -5.89
C THR A 270 0.89 8.10 -5.77
N PHE A 271 1.55 7.88 -6.90
CA PHE A 271 2.93 7.41 -6.99
C PHE A 271 3.80 8.41 -7.74
N PHE A 272 5.03 8.58 -7.27
CA PHE A 272 6.02 9.39 -7.97
C PHE A 272 7.39 8.68 -7.96
N PRO A 273 7.82 8.13 -9.11
CA PRO A 273 9.07 7.41 -9.21
C PRO A 273 10.29 8.33 -9.19
N LYS A 274 11.43 7.81 -8.73
CA LYS A 274 12.73 8.46 -8.93
C LYS A 274 13.06 8.43 -10.43
N PRO A 275 13.51 9.55 -11.03
CA PRO A 275 13.82 9.60 -12.46
C PRO A 275 14.93 8.65 -12.87
N TRP A 276 15.90 8.41 -11.98
CA TRP A 276 17.03 7.49 -12.17
C TRP A 276 17.10 6.53 -10.98
N SER A 277 16.05 5.73 -10.81
CA SER A 277 15.99 4.73 -9.73
C SER A 277 17.11 3.68 -9.89
N PRO A 278 17.84 3.34 -8.81
CA PRO A 278 18.79 2.21 -8.82
C PRO A 278 18.15 0.84 -9.12
N CYS A 279 16.83 0.70 -9.02
CA CYS A 279 16.17 -0.57 -9.37
C CYS A 279 16.29 -0.88 -10.87
N LEU A 280 16.48 0.14 -11.70
CA LEU A 280 16.68 -0.04 -13.15
C LEU A 280 18.00 -0.74 -13.48
N ASP A 281 18.97 -0.74 -12.56
CA ASP A 281 20.26 -1.43 -12.73
C ASP A 281 20.15 -2.95 -12.45
N VAL A 282 19.00 -3.41 -11.96
CA VAL A 282 18.77 -4.82 -11.59
C VAL A 282 18.15 -5.58 -12.76
N GLU A 283 18.68 -6.77 -13.05
CA GLU A 283 18.10 -7.66 -14.06
C GLU A 283 16.66 -8.06 -13.68
N HIS A 284 15.75 -8.07 -14.64
CA HIS A 284 14.33 -8.38 -14.43
C HIS A 284 13.62 -7.46 -13.41
N ASN A 285 14.00 -6.18 -13.36
CA ASN A 285 13.33 -5.19 -12.51
C ASN A 285 11.87 -4.91 -12.93
N ASN A 286 11.09 -4.38 -12.00
CA ASN A 286 9.70 -3.96 -12.21
C ASN A 286 9.58 -2.44 -12.47
N GLY A 287 10.63 -1.82 -13.02
CA GLY A 287 10.71 -0.38 -13.20
C GLY A 287 11.30 0.37 -11.99
N PRO A 288 11.16 1.71 -11.97
CA PRO A 288 11.80 2.54 -10.96
C PRO A 288 11.05 2.52 -9.61
N ASP A 289 11.83 2.51 -8.51
CA ASP A 289 11.28 2.78 -7.17
C ASP A 289 10.90 4.25 -6.98
N GLY A 290 9.93 4.51 -6.09
CA GLY A 290 9.48 5.86 -5.78
C GLY A 290 8.83 6.00 -4.41
N CYS A 291 8.27 7.19 -4.19
CA CYS A 291 7.38 7.46 -3.07
C CYS A 291 5.94 7.17 -3.50
N ALA A 292 5.15 6.61 -2.59
CA ALA A 292 3.70 6.48 -2.76
C ALA A 292 2.97 7.06 -1.54
N LEU A 293 1.83 7.69 -1.80
CA LEU A 293 0.98 8.29 -0.79
C LEU A 293 -0.45 7.79 -1.01
N PHE A 294 -1.01 7.13 -0.01
CA PHE A 294 -2.39 6.66 -0.03
C PHE A 294 -3.19 7.27 1.12
N PHE A 295 -4.48 7.46 0.92
CA PHE A 295 -5.41 7.88 1.98
C PHE A 295 -6.79 7.25 1.77
N LEU A 296 -7.53 7.03 2.85
CA LEU A 296 -8.89 6.50 2.79
C LEU A 296 -9.85 7.51 2.15
N GLN A 297 -10.40 7.18 0.98
CA GLN A 297 -11.25 8.06 0.20
C GLN A 297 -12.60 8.34 0.88
N ASN A 298 -13.05 7.47 1.78
CA ASN A 298 -14.27 7.69 2.57
C ASN A 298 -14.06 8.71 3.70
N ARG A 299 -12.84 8.88 4.23
CA ARG A 299 -12.53 9.85 5.31
C ARG A 299 -12.00 11.18 4.80
N PHE A 300 -11.25 11.20 3.69
CA PHE A 300 -10.66 12.42 3.16
C PHE A 300 -11.05 12.70 1.72
N LYS A 301 -11.04 13.99 1.39
CA LYS A 301 -11.15 14.51 0.02
C LYS A 301 -9.81 15.16 -0.34
N LEU A 302 -9.25 14.79 -1.49
CA LEU A 302 -8.07 15.44 -2.04
C LEU A 302 -8.44 16.86 -2.52
N VAL A 303 -7.73 17.87 -2.00
CA VAL A 303 -7.90 19.28 -2.36
C VAL A 303 -6.84 19.69 -3.39
N ASN A 304 -5.58 19.37 -3.12
CA ASN A 304 -4.46 19.68 -4.01
C ASN A 304 -3.38 18.60 -3.91
N SER A 305 -2.61 18.41 -4.98
CA SER A 305 -1.50 17.46 -5.05
C SER A 305 -0.29 18.09 -5.74
N ALA A 306 0.90 17.84 -5.21
CA ALA A 306 2.16 18.32 -5.75
C ALA A 306 3.20 17.19 -5.75
N ASN A 307 3.74 16.89 -6.93
CA ASN A 307 4.88 16.00 -7.10
C ASN A 307 6.15 16.86 -7.20
N ILE A 308 7.04 16.73 -6.22
CA ILE A 308 8.19 17.62 -6.05
C ILE A 308 9.46 16.83 -6.39
N ARG A 309 10.12 17.20 -7.49
CA ARG A 309 11.48 16.76 -7.75
C ARG A 309 12.46 17.67 -7.00
N LEU A 310 13.04 17.15 -5.92
CA LEU A 310 13.86 17.90 -4.98
C LEU A 310 15.06 18.52 -5.69
N THR A 311 15.40 19.74 -5.31
CA THR A 311 16.60 20.43 -5.75
C THR A 311 17.63 20.51 -4.64
N ALA A 312 18.91 20.50 -5.01
CA ALA A 312 20.01 20.77 -4.10
C ALA A 312 20.94 21.74 -4.81
N MET A 313 21.18 22.91 -4.20
CA MET A 313 22.04 23.94 -4.79
C MET A 313 21.62 24.30 -6.23
N THR A 314 20.31 24.53 -6.43
CA THR A 314 19.65 24.80 -7.73
C THR A 314 19.61 23.64 -8.74
N LEU A 315 20.27 22.52 -8.46
CA LEU A 315 20.29 21.36 -9.35
C LEU A 315 19.15 20.39 -9.02
N LYS A 316 18.43 19.93 -10.05
CA LYS A 316 17.42 18.87 -9.92
C LYS A 316 18.09 17.56 -9.50
N THR A 317 17.72 17.05 -8.34
CA THR A 317 18.26 15.80 -7.81
C THR A 317 17.48 14.59 -8.35
N ASN A 318 17.89 13.40 -7.93
CA ASN A 318 17.18 12.15 -8.19
C ASN A 318 16.09 11.85 -7.15
N GLN A 319 16.08 12.57 -6.03
CA GLN A 319 15.10 12.32 -4.96
C GLN A 319 13.82 13.09 -5.23
N VAL A 320 12.73 12.55 -4.71
CA VAL A 320 11.38 13.01 -4.98
C VAL A 320 10.59 13.09 -3.67
N ALA A 321 9.57 13.93 -3.67
CA ALA A 321 8.56 14.00 -2.63
C ALA A 321 7.16 14.13 -3.24
N ILE A 322 6.14 13.71 -2.50
CA ILE A 322 4.73 13.96 -2.82
C ILE A 322 4.17 14.76 -1.65
N ALA A 323 3.41 15.83 -1.94
CA ALA A 323 2.66 16.59 -0.94
C ALA A 323 1.20 16.70 -1.39
N GLN A 324 0.26 16.40 -0.49
CA GLN A 324 -1.17 16.50 -0.76
C GLN A 324 -1.88 17.25 0.36
N THR A 325 -2.72 18.20 -0.01
CA THR A 325 -3.67 18.83 0.91
C THR A 325 -4.94 18.00 0.90
N LEU A 326 -5.32 17.50 2.08
CA LEU A 326 -6.50 16.69 2.31
C LEU A 326 -7.49 17.44 3.20
N GLU A 327 -8.76 17.27 2.92
CA GLU A 327 -9.88 17.76 3.73
C GLU A 327 -10.56 16.58 4.43
N CYS A 328 -10.65 16.63 5.76
CA CYS A 328 -11.44 15.68 6.54
C CYS A 328 -12.92 15.88 6.23
N LYS A 329 -13.59 14.85 5.70
CA LYS A 329 -15.01 14.98 5.31
C LYS A 329 -15.95 15.20 6.48
N GLU A 330 -15.58 14.71 7.67
CA GLU A 330 -16.38 14.82 8.88
C GLU A 330 -16.31 16.23 9.49
N SER A 331 -15.12 16.82 9.57
CA SER A 331 -14.90 18.10 10.25
C SER A 331 -14.72 19.29 9.31
N GLY A 332 -14.55 19.05 8.00
CA GLY A 332 -14.20 20.09 7.02
C GLY A 332 -12.77 20.63 7.17
N ARG A 333 -12.00 20.18 8.17
CA ARG A 333 -10.65 20.67 8.43
C ARG A 333 -9.66 20.17 7.38
N GLN A 334 -8.77 21.05 6.96
CA GLN A 334 -7.69 20.72 6.01
C GLN A 334 -6.36 20.50 6.73
N PHE A 335 -5.54 19.63 6.18
CA PHE A 335 -4.13 19.46 6.53
C PHE A 335 -3.34 19.00 5.31
N CYS A 336 -2.03 19.20 5.32
CA CYS A 336 -1.12 18.73 4.29
C CYS A 336 -0.40 17.49 4.81
N ILE A 337 -0.33 16.44 3.99
CA ILE A 337 0.54 15.28 4.20
C ILE A 337 1.63 15.27 3.13
N ALA A 338 2.86 15.00 3.53
CA ALA A 338 3.97 14.83 2.61
C ALA A 338 4.73 13.53 2.86
N VAL A 339 5.29 12.95 1.80
CA VAL A 339 6.19 11.81 1.84
C VAL A 339 7.45 12.09 1.02
N THR A 340 8.62 11.73 1.52
CA THR A 340 9.90 11.88 0.83
C THR A 340 10.84 10.70 1.07
N HIS A 341 11.86 10.58 0.23
CA HIS A 341 13.00 9.67 0.43
C HIS A 341 14.27 10.39 -0.02
N LEU A 342 15.11 10.82 0.93
CA LEU A 342 16.31 11.63 0.67
C LEU A 342 17.52 10.80 0.20
N LYS A 343 18.64 11.47 -0.06
CA LYS A 343 19.85 10.83 -0.60
C LYS A 343 20.46 9.85 0.42
N ALA A 344 20.47 8.57 0.06
CA ALA A 344 21.12 7.50 0.81
C ALA A 344 22.66 7.55 0.77
N ARG A 345 23.27 6.74 1.65
CA ARG A 345 24.72 6.55 1.87
C ARG A 345 25.38 7.70 2.66
N THR A 346 26.48 7.37 3.34
CA THR A 346 27.32 8.32 4.07
C THR A 346 28.06 9.28 3.12
N GLY A 347 28.49 10.44 3.62
CA GLY A 347 29.19 11.46 2.83
C GLY A 347 28.27 12.38 2.01
N TRP A 348 26.95 12.22 2.10
CA TRP A 348 25.95 13.05 1.40
C TRP A 348 25.15 13.99 2.33
N GLU A 349 25.62 14.20 3.56
CA GLU A 349 24.95 15.02 4.59
C GLU A 349 24.59 16.43 4.10
N ARG A 350 25.55 17.14 3.47
CA ARG A 350 25.31 18.48 2.91
C ARG A 350 24.27 18.47 1.77
N PHE A 351 24.26 17.39 0.99
CA PHE A 351 23.30 17.22 -0.10
C PHE A 351 21.90 16.96 0.44
N ARG A 352 21.77 16.11 1.48
CA ARG A 352 20.51 15.90 2.22
C ARG A 352 20.02 17.18 2.88
N SER A 353 20.90 17.97 3.49
CA SER A 353 20.56 19.28 4.07
C SER A 353 19.96 20.20 3.00
N ALA A 354 20.58 20.31 1.82
CA ALA A 354 20.05 21.10 0.72
C ALA A 354 18.69 20.58 0.21
N GLN A 355 18.52 19.26 0.08
CA GLN A 355 17.25 18.62 -0.29
C GLN A 355 16.15 18.90 0.75
N GLY A 356 16.48 18.84 2.04
CA GLY A 356 15.56 19.14 3.12
C GLY A 356 15.12 20.60 3.12
N CYS A 357 16.05 21.54 2.90
CA CYS A 357 15.73 22.96 2.75
C CYS A 357 14.77 23.20 1.57
N ASP A 358 15.03 22.60 0.41
CA ASP A 358 14.15 22.70 -0.76
C ASP A 358 12.75 22.14 -0.45
N LEU A 359 12.67 20.99 0.22
CA LEU A 359 11.40 20.41 0.65
C LEU A 359 10.65 21.35 1.62
N LEU A 360 11.32 21.88 2.64
CA LEU A 360 10.71 22.83 3.59
C LEU A 360 10.17 24.08 2.90
N GLN A 361 10.91 24.64 1.93
CA GLN A 361 10.44 25.80 1.16
C GLN A 361 9.19 25.47 0.32
N ASN A 362 9.16 24.32 -0.34
CA ASN A 362 7.97 23.88 -1.07
C ASN A 362 6.77 23.68 -0.13
N LEU A 363 7.00 23.08 1.03
CA LEU A 363 5.94 22.84 2.02
C LEU A 363 5.45 24.14 2.67
N GLN A 364 6.32 25.13 2.90
CA GLN A 364 5.92 26.48 3.33
C GLN A 364 4.96 27.12 2.32
N ASN A 365 5.24 27.00 1.03
CA ASN A 365 4.36 27.54 -0.02
C ASN A 365 3.03 26.79 -0.08
N ILE A 366 3.06 25.45 -0.07
CA ILE A 366 1.85 24.60 -0.15
C ILE A 366 0.94 24.82 1.07
N THR A 367 1.52 24.97 2.26
CA THR A 367 0.79 25.21 3.51
C THR A 367 0.40 26.67 3.73
N GLN A 368 0.59 27.52 2.71
CA GLN A 368 0.26 28.95 2.74
C GLN A 368 0.92 29.70 3.91
N GLY A 369 2.19 29.38 4.19
CA GLY A 369 2.94 29.93 5.32
C GLY A 369 2.53 29.33 6.66
N ALA A 370 2.38 28.01 6.73
CA ALA A 370 1.99 27.25 7.93
C ALA A 370 0.55 27.49 8.44
N LYS A 371 -0.34 28.01 7.59
CA LYS A 371 -1.78 28.13 7.91
C LYS A 371 -2.49 26.78 7.89
N ILE A 372 -2.07 25.90 6.99
CA ILE A 372 -2.57 24.53 6.90
C ILE A 372 -1.65 23.62 7.74
N PRO A 373 -2.16 22.88 8.74
CA PRO A 373 -1.39 21.92 9.51
C PRO A 373 -0.67 20.92 8.61
N LEU A 374 0.53 20.49 8.99
CA LEU A 374 1.40 19.66 8.15
C LEU A 374 1.83 18.41 8.90
N ILE A 375 1.84 17.28 8.19
CA ILE A 375 2.52 16.04 8.57
C ILE A 375 3.52 15.69 7.46
N VAL A 376 4.78 15.38 7.81
CA VAL A 376 5.81 14.96 6.85
C VAL A 376 6.38 13.62 7.26
N CYS A 377 6.16 12.63 6.42
CA CYS A 377 6.69 11.29 6.54
C CYS A 377 7.91 11.12 5.64
N GLY A 378 8.86 10.26 6.01
CA GLY A 378 9.84 9.79 5.05
C GLY A 378 11.05 9.12 5.66
N ASP A 379 11.81 8.47 4.78
CA ASP A 379 13.17 8.03 5.04
C ASP A 379 14.14 9.17 4.66
N PHE A 380 14.68 9.82 5.68
CA PHE A 380 15.58 10.94 5.51
C PHE A 380 17.02 10.50 5.26
N ASN A 381 17.33 9.20 5.44
CA ASN A 381 18.69 8.67 5.36
C ASN A 381 19.71 9.50 6.16
N ALA A 382 19.25 10.09 7.26
CA ALA A 382 20.03 10.99 8.10
C ALA A 382 19.71 10.73 9.56
N GLU A 383 20.75 10.68 10.40
CA GLU A 383 20.60 10.58 11.85
C GLU A 383 20.13 11.92 12.46
N PRO A 384 19.59 11.92 13.69
CA PRO A 384 19.16 13.14 14.38
C PRO A 384 20.26 14.19 14.59
N THR A 385 21.53 13.79 14.45
CA THR A 385 22.70 14.67 14.56
C THR A 385 22.99 15.48 13.30
N GLU A 386 22.44 15.09 12.15
CA GLU A 386 22.70 15.75 10.86
C GLU A 386 21.95 17.08 10.70
N GLU A 387 22.50 17.97 9.88
CA GLU A 387 21.93 19.30 9.64
C GLU A 387 20.51 19.26 9.05
N VAL A 388 20.19 18.25 8.22
CA VAL A 388 18.84 18.12 7.66
C VAL A 388 17.78 17.94 8.76
N TYR A 389 18.08 17.15 9.79
CA TYR A 389 17.20 16.97 10.94
C TYR A 389 17.04 18.29 11.71
N LYS A 390 18.16 19.00 11.96
CA LYS A 390 18.14 20.30 12.64
C LYS A 390 17.31 21.33 11.89
N HIS A 391 17.37 21.36 10.56
CA HIS A 391 16.55 22.26 9.75
C HIS A 391 15.05 21.97 9.89
N PHE A 392 14.64 20.71 9.97
CA PHE A 392 13.24 20.35 10.21
C PHE A 392 12.81 20.70 11.65
N ALA A 393 13.62 20.36 12.65
CA ALA A 393 13.34 20.63 14.06
C ALA A 393 13.28 22.13 14.40
N SER A 394 14.07 22.96 13.73
CA SER A 394 14.11 24.42 13.92
C SER A 394 13.34 25.22 12.85
N SER A 395 12.59 24.53 11.98
CA SER A 395 11.85 25.16 10.89
C SER A 395 10.79 26.13 11.40
N SER A 396 10.56 27.22 10.65
CA SER A 396 9.44 28.14 10.90
C SER A 396 8.06 27.48 10.71
N LEU A 397 8.00 26.29 10.10
CA LEU A 397 6.80 25.44 10.06
C LEU A 397 6.45 24.84 11.43
N ASN A 398 7.31 25.04 12.44
CA ASN A 398 7.12 24.62 13.82
C ASN A 398 6.79 23.12 13.90
N LEU A 399 7.69 22.32 13.32
CA LEU A 399 7.59 20.88 13.24
C LEU A 399 8.22 20.24 14.47
N ASN A 400 7.63 19.15 14.94
CA ASN A 400 8.22 18.24 15.90
C ASN A 400 8.20 16.82 15.36
N SER A 401 9.12 15.96 15.82
CA SER A 401 9.13 14.54 15.48
C SER A 401 8.26 13.78 16.47
N ALA A 402 7.29 13.03 15.96
CA ALA A 402 6.29 12.32 16.78
C ALA A 402 6.92 11.20 17.62
N TYR A 403 7.92 10.49 17.08
CA TYR A 403 8.52 9.33 17.74
C TYR A 403 9.41 9.68 18.93
N LYS A 404 9.83 10.94 19.08
CA LYS A 404 10.46 11.42 20.32
C LYS A 404 9.58 11.26 21.55
N LEU A 405 8.25 11.27 21.36
CA LEU A 405 7.32 11.18 22.47
C LEU A 405 7.30 9.79 23.13
N LEU A 406 7.90 8.77 22.50
CA LEU A 406 8.09 7.45 23.09
C LEU A 406 9.22 7.42 24.13
N SER A 407 10.14 8.38 24.12
CA SER A 407 11.20 8.42 25.13
C SER A 407 10.66 8.94 26.46
N ALA A 408 11.31 8.56 27.56
CA ALA A 408 10.90 8.98 28.91
C ALA A 408 10.93 10.50 29.12
N ASP A 409 11.78 11.22 28.38
CA ASP A 409 11.87 12.69 28.39
C ASP A 409 10.96 13.35 27.34
N GLY A 410 10.35 12.58 26.44
CA GLY A 410 9.59 13.08 25.28
C GLY A 410 10.41 13.91 24.29
N GLN A 411 11.74 13.89 24.37
CA GLN A 411 12.66 14.73 23.60
C GLN A 411 13.75 13.96 22.86
N SER A 412 13.93 12.68 23.16
CA SER A 412 14.96 11.84 22.57
C SER A 412 14.37 11.00 21.43
N GLU A 413 15.00 11.05 20.26
CA GLU A 413 14.62 10.17 19.13
C GLU A 413 14.81 8.69 19.47
N PRO A 414 14.07 7.78 18.82
CA PRO A 414 14.18 6.36 19.12
C PRO A 414 15.58 5.83 18.84
N PRO A 415 15.97 4.70 19.46
CA PRO A 415 17.30 4.13 19.29
C PRO A 415 17.58 3.60 17.88
N TYR A 416 16.54 3.30 17.10
CA TYR A 416 16.63 2.91 15.69
C TYR A 416 15.25 2.95 15.03
N THR A 417 15.24 3.07 13.71
CA THR A 417 14.08 2.78 12.84
C THR A 417 14.42 1.71 11.78
N THR A 418 15.71 1.46 11.56
CA THR A 418 16.21 0.37 10.73
C THR A 418 17.34 -0.38 11.45
N TRP A 419 17.34 -1.70 11.31
CA TRP A 419 18.37 -2.56 11.89
C TRP A 419 18.61 -3.79 11.00
N LYS A 420 19.79 -3.86 10.39
CA LYS A 420 20.14 -4.83 9.34
C LYS A 420 21.60 -5.23 9.39
N ILE A 421 21.94 -6.36 8.78
CA ILE A 421 23.33 -6.81 8.59
C ILE A 421 23.70 -6.73 7.11
N ARG A 422 24.81 -6.06 6.82
CA ARG A 422 25.41 -5.95 5.48
C ARG A 422 26.77 -6.62 5.48
N THR A 423 27.38 -6.75 4.30
CA THR A 423 28.77 -7.21 4.15
C THR A 423 29.76 -6.32 4.90
N SER A 424 29.43 -5.04 5.09
CA SER A 424 30.20 -4.09 5.88
C SER A 424 30.01 -4.23 7.40
N GLY A 425 29.10 -5.09 7.86
CA GLY A 425 28.76 -5.28 9.26
C GLY A 425 27.30 -4.95 9.59
N GLU A 426 26.99 -5.04 10.89
CA GLU A 426 25.69 -4.69 11.45
C GLU A 426 25.48 -3.16 11.44
N CYS A 427 24.31 -2.73 10.97
CA CYS A 427 23.94 -1.32 10.84
C CYS A 427 22.61 -1.09 11.56
N ARG A 428 22.61 -0.16 12.51
CA ARG A 428 21.44 0.21 13.31
C ARG A 428 21.36 1.73 13.37
N HIS A 429 20.29 2.30 12.82
CA HIS A 429 20.17 3.74 12.58
C HIS A 429 18.73 4.24 12.77
N THR A 430 18.57 5.52 13.11
CA THR A 430 17.29 6.22 13.13
C THR A 430 17.23 7.15 11.93
N LEU A 431 16.52 6.73 10.88
CA LEU A 431 16.49 7.40 9.57
C LEU A 431 15.09 7.81 9.14
N ASP A 432 14.07 7.24 9.77
CA ASP A 432 12.66 7.41 9.42
C ASP A 432 11.99 8.35 10.43
N TYR A 433 11.18 9.28 9.93
CA TYR A 433 10.53 10.28 10.77
C TYR A 433 9.08 10.52 10.35
N ILE A 434 8.25 10.84 11.35
CA ILE A 434 6.93 11.46 11.17
C ILE A 434 6.97 12.83 11.85
N TRP A 435 7.22 13.87 11.07
CA TRP A 435 7.17 15.25 11.52
C TRP A 435 5.73 15.76 11.51
N TYR A 436 5.36 16.63 12.46
CA TYR A 436 4.02 17.22 12.52
C TYR A 436 4.05 18.67 13.04
N SER A 437 3.08 19.48 12.62
CA SER A 437 2.87 20.84 13.12
C SER A 437 2.41 20.83 14.59
N GLN A 438 3.33 20.92 15.54
CA GLN A 438 3.07 20.73 16.97
C GLN A 438 2.07 21.73 17.60
N ARG A 439 1.84 22.89 16.96
CA ARG A 439 0.85 23.87 17.42
C ARG A 439 -0.59 23.50 17.04
N ALA A 440 -0.77 22.77 15.94
CA ALA A 440 -2.08 22.49 15.37
C ALA A 440 -2.50 21.01 15.48
N LEU A 441 -1.55 20.13 15.74
CA LEU A 441 -1.75 18.69 15.86
C LEU A 441 -1.13 18.19 17.17
N SER A 442 -1.78 17.21 17.79
CA SER A 442 -1.30 16.42 18.92
C SER A 442 -1.17 14.96 18.53
N VAL A 443 -0.20 14.28 19.12
CA VAL A 443 0.00 12.83 18.94
C VAL A 443 -0.72 12.13 20.08
N ARG A 444 -1.72 11.30 19.73
CA ARG A 444 -2.52 10.53 20.69
C ARG A 444 -1.84 9.23 21.07
N SER A 445 -1.25 8.56 20.09
CA SER A 445 -0.53 7.32 20.30
C SER A 445 0.56 7.17 19.26
N ALA A 446 1.57 6.37 19.58
CA ALA A 446 2.56 5.91 18.63
C ALA A 446 2.80 4.41 18.83
N LEU A 447 2.97 3.69 17.73
CA LEU A 447 3.28 2.27 17.74
C LEU A 447 4.72 2.09 18.21
N ASP A 448 4.92 1.21 19.18
CA ASP A 448 6.24 0.93 19.74
C ASP A 448 7.21 0.29 18.72
N LEU A 449 8.47 0.24 19.14
CA LEU A 449 9.54 -0.41 18.41
C LEU A 449 9.83 -1.77 19.03
N LEU A 450 10.40 -2.68 18.24
CA LEU A 450 10.79 -3.99 18.75
C LEU A 450 12.00 -3.88 19.68
N THR A 451 12.14 -4.81 20.61
CA THR A 451 13.40 -4.98 21.35
C THR A 451 14.41 -5.78 20.54
N GLU A 452 15.67 -5.79 20.96
CA GLU A 452 16.70 -6.62 20.34
C GLU A 452 16.34 -8.12 20.38
N GLU A 453 15.78 -8.57 21.50
CA GLU A 453 15.35 -9.95 21.71
C GLU A 453 14.20 -10.32 20.77
N GLN A 454 13.25 -9.41 20.56
CA GLN A 454 12.13 -9.61 19.63
C GLN A 454 12.61 -9.65 18.18
N ILE A 455 13.52 -8.76 17.77
CA ILE A 455 14.10 -8.75 16.42
C ILE A 455 14.92 -10.02 16.15
N GLY A 456 15.62 -10.51 17.17
CA GLY A 456 16.47 -11.69 17.07
C GLY A 456 17.83 -11.40 16.41
N PRO A 457 18.74 -12.39 16.39
CA PRO A 457 20.15 -12.20 16.05
C PRO A 457 20.40 -11.83 14.59
N ASN A 458 19.50 -12.23 13.68
CA ASN A 458 19.66 -12.02 12.24
C ASN A 458 19.15 -10.65 11.76
N ARG A 459 18.55 -9.85 12.66
CA ARG A 459 18.01 -8.53 12.38
C ARG A 459 16.97 -8.54 11.26
N LEU A 460 16.74 -7.39 10.63
CA LEU A 460 15.75 -7.20 9.56
C LEU A 460 16.42 -7.14 8.17
N PRO A 461 15.72 -7.52 7.08
CA PRO A 461 14.43 -8.20 7.05
C PRO A 461 14.55 -9.67 7.50
N SER A 462 13.42 -10.30 7.82
CA SER A 462 13.37 -11.70 8.24
C SER A 462 12.09 -12.39 7.74
N PHE A 463 11.91 -13.67 8.04
CA PHE A 463 10.65 -14.38 7.75
C PHE A 463 9.41 -13.77 8.44
N HIS A 464 9.63 -12.98 9.50
CA HIS A 464 8.57 -12.32 10.27
C HIS A 464 8.31 -10.89 9.78
N TYR A 465 9.24 -10.29 9.02
CA TYR A 465 9.18 -8.87 8.68
C TYR A 465 9.81 -8.55 7.32
N PRO A 466 9.08 -7.87 6.40
CA PRO A 466 9.46 -7.84 4.98
C PRO A 466 10.47 -6.76 4.59
N SER A 467 10.83 -5.86 5.50
CA SER A 467 11.70 -4.71 5.26
C SER A 467 12.81 -4.65 6.31
N ASP A 468 13.93 -4.00 5.99
CA ASP A 468 14.98 -3.64 6.94
C ASP A 468 14.62 -2.41 7.82
N HIS A 469 13.53 -1.71 7.51
CA HIS A 469 12.99 -0.58 8.26
C HIS A 469 11.68 -0.98 8.95
N LEU A 470 11.51 -0.64 10.23
CA LEU A 470 10.25 -0.78 10.94
C LEU A 470 9.25 0.27 10.44
N SER A 471 7.99 -0.11 10.29
CA SER A 471 6.93 0.85 10.01
C SER A 471 6.65 1.70 11.25
N LEU A 472 6.54 3.01 11.04
CA LEU A 472 6.17 3.99 12.04
C LEU A 472 4.68 4.29 11.91
N VAL A 473 3.93 4.25 13.02
CA VAL A 473 2.48 4.51 13.02
C VAL A 473 2.10 5.42 14.18
N CYS A 474 1.43 6.53 13.89
CA CYS A 474 0.96 7.48 14.90
C CYS A 474 -0.51 7.83 14.68
N ASP A 475 -1.24 8.00 15.77
CA ASP A 475 -2.59 8.57 15.77
C ASP A 475 -2.51 10.07 16.07
N PHE A 476 -2.93 10.90 15.13
CA PHE A 476 -2.97 12.36 15.29
C PHE A 476 -4.37 12.86 15.59
N SER A 477 -4.47 13.94 16.34
CA SER A 477 -5.67 14.76 16.41
C SER A 477 -5.33 16.19 16.15
N PHE A 478 -6.26 16.94 15.60
CA PHE A 478 -6.13 18.37 15.64
C PHE A 478 -6.27 18.89 17.07
N ASN A 479 -5.52 19.95 17.37
CA ASN A 479 -5.75 20.74 18.57
C ASN A 479 -7.04 21.55 18.35
N GLU A 480 -7.81 21.77 19.42
CA GLU A 480 -8.95 22.67 19.41
C GLU A 480 -8.43 24.10 19.15
N GLU A 481 -9.13 24.86 18.31
CA GLU A 481 -8.83 26.29 18.18
C GLU A 481 -9.30 26.99 19.47
N PRO A 482 -8.50 27.90 20.05
CA PRO A 482 -8.95 28.72 21.17
C PRO A 482 -9.89 29.81 20.65
N ASP A 483 -11.13 29.47 20.31
CA ASP A 483 -12.17 30.46 20.00
C ASP A 483 -13.53 30.01 20.57
N GLU A 484 -13.64 30.00 21.91
CA GLU A 484 -14.89 30.27 22.65
C GLU A 484 -14.56 31.02 23.96
N LEU A 485 -13.91 32.19 23.85
CA LEU A 485 -13.93 33.23 24.87
C LEU A 485 -14.00 34.61 24.18
N LEU A 486 -15.09 34.85 23.44
CA LEU A 486 -15.54 36.19 23.06
C LEU A 486 -17.02 36.37 23.36
#